data_AF-A0A831T1P1-F1
#
_entry.id   AF-A0A831T1P1-F1
#
_cell.length_a   1.000
_cell.length_b   1.000
_cell.length_c   1.000
_cell.angle_alpha   90.00
_cell.angle_beta   90.00
_cell.angle_gamma   90.00
#
_symmetry.space_group_name_H-M   'P 1'
#
loop_
_entity.id
_entity.type
_entity.pdbx_description
1 polymer ?
#
loop_
_entity_poly.entity_id
_entity_poly.type
_entity_poly.pdbx_seq_one_letter_code
_entity_poly.pdbx_strand_id
1 'polypeptide(L)' 'MSDVIIVREWGSEAFQRRVLELEAEGYVARQETYRITPEMDPETGRLTHLYTIEMRKPGLEET' A
#
# COMPACT_ATOMS: atom_id res chain seq x y z
N MET A 1 13.74 15.07 4.94
CA MET A 1 13.75 13.99 3.91
C MET A 1 12.43 13.21 4.08
N SER A 2 11.59 13.08 3.04
CA SER A 2 10.30 12.38 3.19
C SER A 2 10.46 10.87 3.01
N ASP A 3 10.13 10.08 4.04
CA ASP A 3 10.10 8.63 3.94
C ASP A 3 8.92 8.20 3.05
N VAL A 4 9.22 7.58 1.91
CA VAL A 4 8.22 6.99 1.01
C VAL A 4 8.31 5.48 1.10
N ILE A 5 7.17 4.84 1.29
CA ILE A 5 7.02 3.38 1.31
C ILE A 5 5.96 2.95 0.29
N ILE A 6 6.12 1.74 -0.22
CA ILE A 6 5.13 1.10 -1.09
C ILE A 6 4.48 -0.03 -0.29
N VAL A 7 3.17 0.06 -0.08
CA VAL A 7 2.39 -1.06 0.44
C VAL A 7 2.01 -1.94 -0.75
N ARG A 8 2.31 -3.23 -0.66
CA ARG A 8 2.02 -4.23 -1.70
C ARG A 8 1.53 -5.50 -1.03
N GLU A 9 0.23 -5.78 -1.16
CA GLU A 9 -0.41 -6.90 -0.46
C GLU A 9 -1.33 -7.69 -1.38
N TRP A 10 -1.41 -8.99 -1.13
CA TRP A 10 -2.35 -9.89 -1.78
C TRP A 10 -3.66 -9.91 -0.99
N GLY A 11 -4.75 -9.49 -1.62
CA GLY A 11 -6.06 -9.42 -0.98
C GLY A 11 -6.34 -8.10 -0.26
N SER A 12 -7.61 -7.70 -0.29
CA SER A 12 -8.05 -6.38 0.17
C SER A 12 -7.94 -6.20 1.68
N GLU A 13 -8.18 -7.25 2.47
CA GLU A 13 -8.19 -7.15 3.94
C GLU A 13 -6.78 -6.92 4.51
N ALA A 14 -5.79 -7.68 4.03
CA ALA A 14 -4.39 -7.51 4.43
C ALA A 14 -3.87 -6.12 4.02
N PHE A 15 -4.20 -5.70 2.80
CA PHE A 15 -3.89 -4.37 2.29
C PHE A 15 -4.47 -3.25 3.17
N GLN A 16 -5.77 -3.30 3.45
CA GLN A 16 -6.45 -2.28 4.27
C GLN A 16 -5.87 -2.21 5.68
N ARG A 17 -5.61 -3.38 6.30
CA ARG A 17 -4.97 -3.42 7.62
C ARG A 17 -3.61 -2.72 7.60
N ARG A 18 -2.77 -3.04 6.60
CA ARG A 18 -1.43 -2.46 6.49
C ARG A 18 -1.46 -0.95 6.26
N VAL A 19 -2.38 -0.47 5.43
CA VAL A 19 -2.59 0.98 5.23
C VAL A 19 -2.99 1.66 6.53
N LEU A 20 -3.97 1.11 7.27
CA LEU A 20 -4.42 1.68 8.55
C LEU A 20 -3.31 1.72 9.62
N GLU A 21 -2.48 0.68 9.70
CA GLU A 21 -1.32 0.65 10.60
C GLU A 21 -0.35 1.81 10.28
N LEU A 22 -0.05 1.99 9.00
CA LEU A 22 0.86 3.05 8.55
C LEU A 22 0.25 4.45 8.72
N GLU A 23 -1.05 4.60 8.50
CA GLU A 23 -1.76 5.85 8.81
C GLU A 23 -1.67 6.19 10.31
N ALA A 24 -1.80 5.20 11.19
CA ALA A 24 -1.61 5.38 12.63
C ALA A 24 -0.17 5.76 13.01
N GLU A 25 0.82 5.35 12.21
CA GLU A 25 2.24 5.74 12.35
C GLU A 25 2.55 7.12 11.73
N GLY A 26 1.55 7.80 11.17
CA GLY A 26 1.64 9.14 10.59
C GLY A 26 1.98 9.16 9.10
N TYR A 27 1.91 8.03 8.40
CA TYR A 27 2.01 8.02 6.94
C TYR A 27 0.70 8.51 6.30
N VAL A 28 0.82 9.13 5.13
CA VAL A 28 -0.29 9.62 4.33
C VAL A 28 -0.29 8.89 2.99
N ALA A 29 -1.42 8.27 2.66
CA ALA A 29 -1.62 7.58 1.39
C ALA A 29 -1.66 8.55 0.20
N ARG A 30 -0.93 8.23 -0.87
CA ARG A 30 -1.04 8.93 -2.16
C ARG A 30 -2.07 8.23 -3.03
N GLN A 31 -3.34 8.61 -2.89
CA GLN A 31 -4.47 7.95 -3.56
C GLN A 31 -4.32 7.85 -5.09
N GLU A 32 -3.64 8.81 -5.73
CA GLU A 32 -3.31 8.80 -7.16
C GLU A 32 -2.47 7.58 -7.60
N THR A 33 -1.77 6.95 -6.66
CA THR A 33 -0.88 5.80 -6.89
C THR A 33 -1.55 4.46 -6.59
N TYR A 34 -2.80 4.48 -6.13
CA TYR A 34 -3.54 3.26 -5.83
C TYR A 34 -3.76 2.45 -7.11
N ARG A 35 -3.30 1.20 -7.11
CA ARG A 35 -3.50 0.25 -8.20
C ARG A 35 -3.95 -1.09 -7.66
N ILE A 36 -4.79 -1.75 -8.44
CA ILE A 36 -5.14 -3.16 -8.27
C ILE A 36 -4.70 -3.87 -9.53
N THR A 37 -3.80 -4.84 -9.40
CA THR A 37 -3.30 -5.64 -10.51
C THR A 37 -3.81 -7.07 -10.33
N PRO A 38 -4.59 -7.61 -11.29
CA PRO A 38 -4.89 -9.04 -11.28
C PRO A 38 -3.59 -9.80 -11.62
N GLU A 39 -3.20 -10.73 -10.75
CA GLU A 39 -2.12 -11.66 -11.05
C GLU A 39 -2.64 -13.09 -10.97
N MET A 40 -2.18 -13.92 -11.90
CA MET A 40 -2.47 -15.34 -11.91
C MET A 40 -1.37 -16.07 -11.14
N ASP A 41 -1.76 -16.86 -10.16
CA ASP A 41 -0.87 -17.83 -9.54
C ASP A 41 -0.47 -18.88 -10.60
N PRO A 42 0.83 -19.00 -10.94
CA PRO A 42 1.25 -19.83 -12.06
C PRO A 42 1.14 -21.33 -11.78
N GLU A 43 1.06 -21.74 -10.50
CA GLU A 43 1.00 -23.14 -10.10
C GLU A 43 -0.44 -23.66 -10.06
N THR A 44 -1.39 -22.80 -9.68
CA THR A 44 -2.79 -23.16 -9.47
C THR A 44 -3.75 -22.56 -10.49
N GLY A 45 -3.29 -21.60 -11.31
CA GLY A 45 -4.11 -20.87 -12.27
C GLY A 45 -5.14 -19.93 -11.63
N ARG A 46 -5.07 -19.73 -10.30
CA ARG A 46 -6.02 -18.88 -9.58
C ARG A 46 -5.68 -17.42 -9.80
N LEU A 47 -6.69 -16.64 -10.18
CA LEU A 47 -6.58 -15.18 -10.23
C LEU A 47 -6.69 -14.62 -8.81
N THR A 48 -5.69 -13.84 -8.41
CA THR A 48 -5.69 -13.05 -7.19
C THR A 48 -5.47 -11.57 -7.54
N HIS A 49 -5.82 -10.68 -6.62
CA HIS A 49 -5.64 -9.25 -6.79
C HIS A 49 -4.51 -8.78 -5.89
N LEU A 50 -3.51 -8.17 -6.51
CA LEU A 50 -2.46 -7.43 -5.85
C LEU A 50 -2.90 -5.98 -5.68
N TYR A 51 -2.85 -5.48 -4.45
CA TYR A 51 -3.17 -4.11 -4.12
C TYR A 51 -1.88 -3.36 -3.82
N THR A 52 -1.69 -2.20 -4.45
CA THR A 52 -0.50 -1.36 -4.24
C THR A 52 -0.86 0.09 -4.02
N ILE A 53 -0.17 0.75 -3.10
CA ILE A 53 -0.25 2.20 -2.90
C ILE A 53 1.07 2.74 -2.35
N GLU A 54 1.45 3.94 -2.77
CA GLU A 54 2.52 4.70 -2.11
C GLU A 54 1.97 5.40 -0.87
N MET A 55 2.73 5.33 0.22
CA MET A 55 2.48 6.13 1.41
C MET A 55 3.73 6.93 1.74
N ARG A 56 3.54 8.18 2.19
CA ARG A 56 4.63 9.06 2.57
C ARG A 56 4.50 9.50 4.01
N LYS A 57 5.59 9.52 4.76
CA LYS A 57 5.63 10.21 6.04
C LYS A 57 6.05 11.66 5.78
N PRO A 58 5.21 12.66 6.12
CA PRO A 58 5.68 14.03 6.10
C PRO A 58 6.85 14.14 7.08
N GLY A 59 7.98 14.68 6.61
CA GLY A 59 9.14 14.89 7.46
C GLY A 59 8.79 15.83 8.61
N LEU A 60 9.43 15.64 9.76
CA LEU A 60 9.32 16.50 10.93
C LEU A 60 10.09 17.83 10.71
N GLU A 61 9.73 18.59 9.68
CA GLU A 61 10.24 19.92 9.33
C GLU A 61 9.06 20.62 8.59
N GLU A 62 8.44 21.73 9.00
CA GLU A 62 8.69 22.77 10.00
C GLU A 62 7.33 23.28 10.54
N THR A 63 7.16 23.41 11.85
CA THR A 63 6.28 24.42 12.46
C THR A 63 6.83 24.81 13.82
#